data_AF-A0A956TGS2-F1
#
_entry.id   AF-A0A956TGS2-F1
#
_cell.length_a   1.000
_cell.length_b   1.000
_cell.length_c   1.000
_cell.angle_alpha   90.00
_cell.angle_beta   90.00
_cell.angle_gamma   90.00
#
_symmetry.space_group_name_H-M   'P 1'
#
loop_
_entity.id
_entity.type
_entity.pdbx_description
1 polymer ?
#
loop_
_entity_poly.entity_id
_entity_poly.type
_entity_poly.pdbx_seq_one_letter_code
_entity_poly.pdbx_strand_id
1 'polypeptide(L)'
;MQPYRLFRSEDWNGFWALLADNLANLVIAAGICKGVLAMPDSIVFGKILPGLGVALLSGLGFYAWQAVKLAEKEQRDDVTALPYGISTPVLFVYLFGILAPIYFGLKDADPEQAALTAWQAGIAAAFVGGVVEALGSVLGPTL
;
A
#
# COMPACT_ATOMS: atom_id res chain seq x y z
N MET A 1 -0.79 -31.53 20.13
CA MET A 1 -1.16 -30.19 19.62
C MET A 1 -1.12 -30.27 18.10
N GLN A 2 -2.13 -29.75 17.40
CA GLN A 2 -2.16 -29.85 15.93
C GLN A 2 -1.13 -28.87 15.33
N PRO A 3 -0.44 -29.25 14.24
CA PRO A 3 0.47 -28.35 13.54
C PRO A 3 -0.30 -27.15 12.99
N TYR A 4 0.31 -25.95 13.08
CA TYR A 4 -0.26 -24.74 12.50
C TYR A 4 -0.58 -24.95 11.01
N ARG A 5 -1.84 -24.74 10.65
CA ARG A 5 -2.30 -24.88 9.27
C ARG A 5 -2.13 -23.55 8.54
N LEU A 6 -1.22 -23.54 7.57
CA LEU A 6 -0.97 -22.39 6.68
C LEU A 6 -2.19 -21.97 5.86
N PHE A 7 -3.12 -22.88 5.61
CA PHE A 7 -4.31 -22.62 4.82
C PHE A 7 -5.53 -23.23 5.49
N ARG A 8 -6.58 -22.43 5.65
CA ARG A 8 -7.89 -22.83 6.15
C ARG A 8 -8.96 -22.43 5.14
N SER A 9 -10.09 -23.12 5.14
CA SER A 9 -11.19 -22.85 4.20
C SER A 9 -11.74 -21.44 4.35
N GLU A 10 -11.64 -20.85 5.54
CA GLU A 10 -12.06 -19.49 5.87
C GLU A 10 -11.17 -18.41 5.23
N ASP A 11 -9.93 -18.74 4.85
CA ASP A 11 -9.00 -17.79 4.23
C ASP A 11 -9.50 -17.30 2.86
N TRP A 12 -10.38 -18.07 2.19
CA TRP A 12 -11.04 -17.64 0.97
C TRP A 12 -11.85 -16.36 1.15
N ASN A 13 -12.56 -16.24 2.27
CA ASN A 13 -13.35 -15.03 2.53
C ASN A 13 -12.44 -13.83 2.75
N GLY A 14 -11.36 -14.01 3.51
CA GLY A 14 -10.34 -12.98 3.72
C GLY A 14 -9.64 -12.57 2.42
N PHE A 15 -9.28 -13.55 1.57
CA PHE A 15 -8.67 -13.32 0.27
C PHE A 15 -9.57 -12.45 -0.62
N TRP A 16 -10.83 -12.82 -0.80
CA TRP A 16 -11.74 -12.06 -1.67
C TRP A 16 -12.06 -10.67 -1.13
N ALA A 17 -12.20 -10.52 0.19
CA ALA A 17 -12.38 -9.22 0.82
C ALA A 17 -11.17 -8.30 0.56
N LEU A 18 -9.95 -8.79 0.80
CA LEU A 18 -8.72 -8.02 0.59
C LEU A 18 -8.44 -7.76 -0.88
N LEU A 19 -8.74 -8.71 -1.76
CA LEU A 19 -8.57 -8.53 -3.19
C LEU A 19 -9.52 -7.46 -3.70
N ALA A 20 -10.80 -7.52 -3.34
CA ALA A 20 -11.80 -6.54 -3.78
C ALA A 20 -11.47 -5.13 -3.28
N ASP A 21 -11.10 -5.00 -2.00
CA ASP A 21 -10.71 -3.71 -1.41
C ASP A 21 -9.47 -3.11 -2.09
N ASN A 22 -8.39 -3.90 -2.23
CA ASN A 22 -7.17 -3.42 -2.87
C ASN A 22 -7.36 -3.12 -4.35
N LEU A 23 -8.14 -3.95 -5.08
CA LEU A 23 -8.46 -3.70 -6.47
C LEU A 23 -9.26 -2.41 -6.64
N ALA A 24 -10.26 -2.17 -5.79
CA ALA A 24 -11.01 -0.92 -5.80
C ALA A 24 -10.10 0.29 -5.58
N ASN A 25 -9.18 0.22 -4.61
CA ASN A 25 -8.22 1.29 -4.36
C ASN A 25 -7.24 1.50 -5.53
N LEU A 26 -6.79 0.44 -6.21
CA LEU A 26 -5.97 0.55 -7.43
C LEU A 26 -6.74 1.22 -8.58
N VAL A 27 -8.01 0.86 -8.77
CA VAL A 27 -8.89 1.47 -9.80
C VAL A 27 -9.15 2.94 -9.49
N ILE A 28 -9.40 3.29 -8.23
CA ILE A 28 -9.56 4.68 -7.78
C ILE A 28 -8.27 5.47 -8.05
N ALA A 29 -7.11 4.94 -7.67
CA ALA A 29 -5.83 5.58 -7.92
C ALA A 29 -5.60 5.82 -9.43
N ALA A 30 -5.82 4.80 -10.26
CA ALA A 30 -5.71 4.92 -11.71
C ALA A 30 -6.70 5.95 -12.27
N GLY A 31 -7.96 5.90 -11.85
CA GLY A 31 -9.03 6.79 -12.29
C GLY A 31 -8.77 8.25 -11.93
N ILE A 32 -8.23 8.52 -10.74
CA ILE A 32 -7.87 9.89 -10.32
C ILE A 32 -6.63 10.37 -11.08
N CYS A 33 -5.57 9.56 -11.14
CA CYS A 33 -4.35 9.94 -11.85
C CYS A 33 -4.58 10.20 -13.35
N LYS A 34 -5.44 9.40 -13.99
CA LYS A 34 -5.78 9.56 -15.41
C LYS A 34 -6.88 10.58 -15.67
N GLY A 35 -7.97 10.51 -14.90
CA GLY A 35 -9.17 11.31 -15.15
C GLY A 35 -9.08 12.72 -14.59
N VAL A 36 -8.53 12.88 -13.39
CA VAL A 36 -8.47 14.19 -12.71
C VAL A 36 -7.13 14.87 -12.95
N LEU A 37 -6.02 14.13 -12.76
CA LEU A 37 -4.68 14.67 -12.92
C LEU A 37 -4.20 14.64 -14.38
N ALA A 38 -4.86 13.89 -15.27
CA ALA A 38 -4.45 13.76 -16.67
C ALA A 38 -2.96 13.37 -16.85
N MET A 39 -2.45 12.51 -15.97
CA MET A 39 -1.06 12.04 -16.02
C MET A 39 -0.82 11.10 -17.21
N PRO A 40 0.41 11.03 -17.75
CA PRO A 40 0.78 10.11 -18.82
C PRO A 40 0.62 8.64 -18.42
N ASP A 41 0.22 7.78 -19.37
CA ASP A 41 0.04 6.34 -19.14
C ASP A 41 1.33 5.62 -18.75
N SER A 42 2.46 6.09 -19.29
CA SER A 42 3.80 5.56 -18.98
C SER A 42 4.11 5.62 -17.48
N ILE A 43 3.63 6.65 -16.78
CA ILE A 43 3.84 6.82 -15.34
C ILE A 43 2.79 6.05 -14.54
N VAL A 44 1.51 6.17 -14.89
CA VAL A 44 0.42 5.55 -14.13
C VAL A 44 0.49 4.02 -14.21
N PHE A 45 0.53 3.47 -15.42
CA PHE A 45 0.55 2.03 -15.64
C PHE A 45 1.95 1.43 -15.62
N GLY A 46 2.99 2.23 -15.89
CA GLY A 46 4.38 1.76 -15.88
C GLY A 46 5.08 1.85 -14.52
N LYS A 47 4.64 2.74 -13.61
CA LYS A 47 5.31 2.97 -12.33
C LYS A 47 4.38 2.90 -11.12
N ILE A 48 3.27 3.63 -11.14
CA ILE A 48 2.37 3.73 -9.97
C ILE A 48 1.71 2.39 -9.67
N LEU A 49 0.94 1.85 -10.62
CA LEU A 49 0.18 0.61 -10.41
C LEU A 49 1.08 -0.62 -10.15
N PRO A 50 2.15 -0.86 -10.92
CA PRO A 50 3.08 -1.96 -10.62
C PRO A 50 3.74 -1.80 -9.25
N GLY A 51 4.11 -0.57 -8.87
CA GLY A 51 4.71 -0.27 -7.57
C GLY A 51 3.75 -0.60 -6.41
N LEU A 52 2.48 -0.19 -6.52
CA LEU A 52 1.46 -0.53 -5.53
C LEU A 52 1.23 -2.05 -5.45
N GLY A 53 1.20 -2.74 -6.59
CA GLY A 53 1.07 -4.21 -6.64
C GLY A 53 2.22 -4.93 -5.92
N VAL A 54 3.46 -4.52 -6.18
CA VAL A 54 4.65 -5.09 -5.50
C VAL A 54 4.61 -4.81 -4.00
N ALA A 55 4.22 -3.60 -3.59
CA ALA A 55 4.10 -3.24 -2.18
C ALA A 55 3.04 -4.09 -1.46
N LEU A 56 1.89 -4.32 -2.09
CA LEU A 56 0.80 -5.16 -1.56
C LEU A 56 1.25 -6.61 -1.37
N LEU A 57 1.85 -7.22 -2.40
CA LEU A 57 2.34 -8.59 -2.32
C LEU A 57 3.42 -8.74 -1.24
N SER A 58 4.33 -7.78 -1.16
CA SER A 58 5.41 -7.78 -0.16
C SER A 58 4.87 -7.66 1.25
N GLY A 59 3.92 -6.74 1.50
CA GLY A 59 3.33 -6.54 2.81
C GLY A 59 2.48 -7.73 3.28
N LEU A 60 1.63 -8.26 2.40
CA LEU A 60 0.84 -9.47 2.69
C LEU A 60 1.73 -10.67 2.99
N GLY A 61 2.78 -10.89 2.19
CA GLY A 61 3.75 -11.97 2.41
C GLY A 61 4.48 -11.81 3.75
N PHE A 62 4.85 -10.58 4.11
CA PHE A 62 5.49 -10.29 5.39
C PHE A 62 4.57 -10.57 6.58
N TYR A 63 3.31 -10.13 6.55
CA TYR A 63 2.35 -10.43 7.63
C TYR A 63 2.00 -11.91 7.74
N ALA A 64 1.88 -12.62 6.61
CA ALA A 64 1.70 -14.07 6.61
C ALA A 64 2.89 -14.79 7.27
N TRP A 65 4.12 -14.39 6.93
CA TRP A 65 5.33 -14.92 7.57
C TRP A 65 5.38 -14.63 9.07
N GLN A 66 5.02 -13.42 9.49
CA GLN A 66 4.94 -13.07 10.92
C GLN A 66 3.90 -13.91 11.67
N ALA A 67 2.75 -14.20 11.06
CA ALA A 67 1.73 -15.05 11.66
C ALA A 67 2.24 -16.48 11.90
N VAL A 68 2.94 -17.07 10.92
CA VAL A 68 3.57 -18.39 11.06
C VAL A 68 4.59 -18.40 12.18
N LYS A 69 5.50 -17.41 12.18
CA LYS A 69 6.56 -17.31 13.20
C LYS A 69 5.98 -17.13 14.60
N LEU A 70 4.89 -16.39 14.74
CA LEU A 70 4.20 -16.19 16.02
C LEU A 70 3.47 -17.47 16.47
N ALA A 71 2.81 -18.18 15.56
CA ALA A 71 2.15 -19.45 15.84
C ALA A 71 3.14 -20.51 16.37
N GLU A 72 4.31 -20.61 15.75
CA GLU A 72 5.38 -21.51 16.19
C GLU A 72 5.93 -21.14 17.57
N LYS A 73 6.15 -19.85 17.82
CA LYS A 73 6.67 -19.34 19.10
C LYS A 73 5.70 -19.58 20.26
N GLU A 74 4.42 -19.28 20.07
CA GLU A 74 3.40 -19.38 21.11
C GLU A 74 2.77 -20.78 21.19
N GLN A 75 3.15 -21.69 20.30
CA GLN A 75 2.56 -23.04 20.15
C GLN A 75 1.03 -23.03 20.01
N ARG A 76 0.53 -22.05 19.24
CA ARG A 76 -0.90 -21.76 19.03
C ARG A 76 -1.32 -22.02 17.60
N ASP A 77 -2.54 -22.51 17.40
CA ASP A 77 -3.10 -22.74 16.07
C ASP A 77 -4.11 -21.67 15.62
N ASP A 78 -4.49 -20.74 16.52
CA ASP A 78 -5.49 -19.68 16.32
C ASP A 78 -4.89 -18.33 15.90
N VAL A 79 -3.66 -18.32 15.40
CA VAL A 79 -2.98 -17.10 14.92
C VAL A 79 -3.37 -16.78 13.48
N THR A 80 -3.82 -15.55 13.26
CA THR A 80 -4.23 -15.04 11.94
C THR A 80 -3.34 -13.89 11.50
N ALA A 81 -2.97 -13.85 10.22
CA ALA A 81 -2.23 -12.74 9.65
C ALA A 81 -3.06 -11.45 9.65
N LEU A 82 -2.42 -10.33 9.95
CA LEU A 82 -3.07 -9.02 9.85
C LEU A 82 -3.38 -8.72 8.38
N PRO A 83 -4.59 -8.25 8.03
CA PRO A 83 -4.88 -7.79 6.67
C PRO A 83 -3.98 -6.60 6.31
N TYR A 84 -3.31 -6.67 5.15
CA TYR A 84 -2.56 -5.57 4.58
C TYR A 84 -3.23 -5.05 3.31
N GLY A 85 -3.37 -3.74 3.22
CA GLY A 85 -4.04 -3.11 2.09
C GLY A 85 -3.80 -1.61 2.04
N ILE A 86 -4.33 -0.99 0.98
CA ILE A 86 -4.26 0.46 0.79
C ILE A 86 -5.33 1.12 1.65
N SER A 87 -4.93 1.96 2.60
CA SER A 87 -5.87 2.77 3.36
C SER A 87 -6.45 3.87 2.48
N THR A 88 -7.76 3.85 2.21
CA THR A 88 -8.43 4.83 1.35
C THR A 88 -8.23 6.29 1.81
N PRO A 89 -8.34 6.64 3.11
CA PRO A 89 -8.02 8.00 3.56
C PRO A 89 -6.59 8.41 3.23
N VAL A 90 -5.60 7.53 3.46
CA VAL A 90 -4.20 7.80 3.17
C VAL A 90 -4.00 7.95 1.66
N LEU A 91 -4.60 7.07 0.85
CA LEU A 91 -4.58 7.17 -0.61
C LEU A 91 -5.00 8.57 -1.08
N PHE A 92 -6.12 9.09 -0.57
CA PHE A 92 -6.59 10.44 -0.93
C PHE A 92 -5.65 11.55 -0.47
N VAL A 93 -5.03 11.43 0.71
CA VAL A 93 -4.00 12.36 1.18
C VAL A 93 -2.81 12.37 0.23
N TYR A 94 -2.36 11.22 -0.27
CA TYR A 94 -1.28 11.16 -1.24
C TYR A 94 -1.68 11.75 -2.59
N LEU A 95 -2.84 11.35 -3.14
CA LEU A 95 -3.30 11.80 -4.44
C LEU A 95 -3.52 13.31 -4.49
N PHE A 96 -4.22 13.87 -3.49
CA PHE A 96 -4.59 15.28 -3.51
C PHE A 96 -3.68 16.18 -2.68
N GLY A 97 -3.06 15.66 -1.62
CA GLY A 97 -2.15 16.44 -0.77
C GLY A 97 -0.71 16.49 -1.29
N ILE A 98 -0.28 15.51 -2.08
CA ILE A 98 1.11 15.41 -2.57
C ILE A 98 1.16 15.45 -4.09
N LEU A 99 0.52 14.48 -4.76
CA LEU A 99 0.65 14.34 -6.21
C LEU A 99 0.03 15.52 -6.97
N ALA A 100 -1.22 15.87 -6.64
CA ALA A 100 -1.94 16.95 -7.30
C ALA A 100 -1.21 18.31 -7.26
N PRO A 101 -0.81 18.86 -6.10
CA PRO A 101 -0.17 20.17 -6.05
C PRO A 101 1.19 20.20 -6.78
N ILE A 102 1.98 19.13 -6.68
CA ILE A 102 3.27 19.04 -7.37
C ILE A 102 3.08 18.95 -8.88
N TYR A 103 2.15 18.11 -9.33
CA TYR A 103 1.87 17.95 -10.75
C TYR A 103 1.32 19.25 -11.36
N PHE A 104 0.29 19.85 -10.75
CA PHE A 104 -0.30 21.08 -11.27
C PHE A 104 0.65 22.29 -11.21
N GLY A 105 1.61 22.30 -10.27
CA GLY A 105 2.63 23.34 -10.20
C GLY A 105 3.70 23.24 -11.30
N LEU A 106 3.86 22.08 -11.94
CA LEU A 106 4.94 21.82 -12.91
C LEU A 106 4.45 21.43 -14.31
N LYS A 107 3.18 21.08 -14.47
CA LYS A 107 2.65 20.49 -15.72
C LYS A 107 2.75 21.40 -16.95
N ASP A 108 2.77 22.73 -16.78
CA ASP A 108 2.73 23.66 -17.91
C ASP A 108 4.09 23.75 -18.63
N ALA A 109 5.17 23.35 -17.96
CA ALA A 109 6.51 23.28 -18.55
C ALA A 109 6.76 21.94 -19.25
N ASP A 110 6.52 20.83 -18.54
CA ASP A 110 6.66 19.47 -19.06
C ASP A 110 5.77 18.51 -18.24
N PRO A 111 4.63 18.06 -18.81
CA PRO A 111 3.70 17.15 -18.13
C PRO A 111 4.32 15.80 -17.76
N GLU A 112 5.26 15.28 -18.54
CA GLU A 112 5.86 13.96 -18.27
C GLU A 112 6.85 14.07 -17.11
N GLN A 113 7.71 15.09 -17.13
CA GLN A 113 8.62 15.36 -16.04
C GLN A 113 7.87 15.78 -14.76
N ALA A 114 6.78 16.52 -14.86
CA ALA A 114 5.91 16.86 -13.74
C ALA A 114 5.30 15.61 -13.10
N ALA A 115 4.80 14.68 -13.91
CA ALA A 115 4.23 13.43 -13.42
C ALA A 115 5.29 12.54 -12.75
N LEU A 116 6.48 12.46 -13.33
CA LEU A 116 7.61 11.75 -12.73
C LEU A 116 8.01 12.35 -11.39
N THR A 117 8.09 13.68 -11.30
CA THR A 117 8.45 14.41 -10.08
C THR A 117 7.40 14.21 -8.99
N ALA A 118 6.11 14.28 -9.33
CA ALA A 118 5.01 14.02 -8.41
C ALA A 118 5.05 12.57 -7.87
N TRP A 119 5.34 11.59 -8.73
CA TRP A 119 5.51 10.19 -8.32
C TRP A 119 6.72 10.00 -7.40
N GLN A 120 7.87 10.59 -7.71
CA GLN A 120 9.07 10.54 -6.88
C GLN A 120 8.83 11.18 -5.50
N ALA A 121 8.17 12.33 -5.46
CA ALA A 121 7.80 12.99 -4.22
C ALA A 121 6.82 12.13 -3.39
N GLY A 122 5.86 11.47 -4.04
CA GLY A 122 4.98 10.50 -3.40
C GLY A 122 5.75 9.34 -2.76
N ILE A 123 6.73 8.76 -3.45
CA ILE A 123 7.59 7.70 -2.90
C ILE A 123 8.42 8.22 -1.72
N ALA A 124 9.01 9.40 -1.85
CA ALA A 124 9.79 10.01 -0.77
C ALA A 124 8.92 10.24 0.48
N ALA A 125 7.70 10.74 0.31
CA ALA A 125 6.75 10.91 1.41
C ALA A 125 6.35 9.57 2.04
N ALA A 126 6.13 8.52 1.25
CA ALA A 126 5.83 7.17 1.75
C ALA A 126 7.00 6.60 2.57
N PHE A 127 8.22 6.81 2.11
CA PHE A 127 9.42 6.38 2.83
C PHE A 127 9.57 7.13 4.17
N VAL A 128 9.41 8.45 4.17
CA VAL A 128 9.46 9.26 5.40
C VAL A 128 8.35 8.86 6.36
N GLY A 129 7.13 8.66 5.86
CA GLY A 129 6.00 8.17 6.65
C GLY A 129 6.30 6.83 7.31
N GLY A 130 6.85 5.88 6.56
CA GLY A 130 7.26 4.57 7.10
C GLY A 130 8.36 4.67 8.17
N VAL A 131 9.32 5.59 8.03
CA VAL A 131 10.31 5.86 9.09
C VAL A 131 9.65 6.41 10.34
N VAL A 132 8.71 7.35 10.20
CA VAL A 132 7.96 7.91 11.33
C VAL A 132 7.13 6.83 12.03
N GLU A 133 6.44 5.96 11.28
CA GLU A 133 5.68 4.83 11.82
C GLU A 133 6.58 3.83 12.55
N ALA A 134 7.76 3.53 11.99
CA ALA A 134 8.74 2.64 12.63
C ALA A 134 9.24 3.22 13.95
N LEU A 135 9.57 4.52 14.00
CA LEU A 135 9.96 5.19 15.25
C LEU A 135 8.80 5.22 16.26
N GLY A 136 7.58 5.48 15.77
CA GLY A 136 6.36 5.43 16.58
C GLY A 136 6.12 4.05 17.19
N SER A 137 6.45 2.96 16.50
CA SER A 137 6.31 1.60 17.03
C SER A 137 7.22 1.31 18.23
N VAL A 138 8.39 1.96 18.32
CA VAL A 138 9.34 1.80 19.43
C VAL A 138 8.96 2.68 20.62
N LEU A 139 8.50 3.90 20.36
CA LEU A 139 8.12 4.86 21.39
C LEU A 139 6.70 4.63 21.93
N GLY A 140 5.80 4.10 21.12
CA GLY A 140 4.38 3.89 21.46
C GLY A 140 4.15 3.14 22.77
N PRO A 141 4.86 2.02 23.05
CA PRO A 141 4.73 1.30 24.32
C PRO A 141 5.20 2.06 25.57
N THR A 142 5.86 3.22 25.40
CA THR A 142 6.41 4.03 26.51
C THR A 142 5.55 5.24 26.87
N LEU A 143 4.49 5.52 26.10
CA LEU A 143 3.49 6.57 26.33
C LEU A 143 2.23 5.99 26.99
#